data_AF-A0A7W0VH69-F1
#
_entry.id   AF-A0A7W0VH69-F1
#
_cell.length_a   1.000
_cell.length_b   1.000
_cell.length_c   1.000
_cell.angle_alpha   90.00
_cell.angle_beta   90.00
_cell.angle_gamma   90.00
#
_symmetry.space_group_name_H-M   'P 1'
#
loop_
_entity.id
_entity.type
_entity.pdbx_description
1 polymer ?
#
loop_
_entity_poly.entity_id
_entity_poly.type
_entity_poly.pdbx_seq_one_letter_code
_entity_poly.pdbx_strand_id
1 'polypeptide(L)'
;MSFDEALARGSDALKQGKLDQAQRSFRIALDQEPGNTRVLALLGLTYFRGNQFDEARPIYEQLVDKAPTDPSHRLNLGLVYLKVNESEKAIGSLEASRALDPSQGRAISYLGLAYARAGRYAEAYRSFLLAGQNELASEIEINLTAPERDGINAQLGRSPRGPVESAAPTAPPYPADAATQPLTIVRTPGQEPPRTKPPSAPPKPGRTPSQEFAQQLSHPEIVIEKLTASSPSVPMVPARSGASIPDAPPVALTPLFSDSMQFILPKSDGAPQVAHDGVSMISQAVAAAAPSTTASAPERTKSGGTPPRPLSELATDELVRPEDGDEPFEIAPNGALVIRVSDRVLTRLDGVHVTGGDLSYEVAMRRSRGHQTEDRFDYGGTPLHSVSGEGYLVAVPGTQTFHAVLLDDDILYLREDLVFAFEASLRWESGNVPGLRGKLPVVQFRGDGALVLRVSRPLVRVKLPAQGVVYVDADRLAGWIGRVIPRAVV
;
A
#
# COMPACT_ATOMS: atom_id res chain seq x y z
N MET A 1 -8.70 43.65 -7.96
CA MET A 1 -8.40 42.31 -8.48
C MET A 1 -9.68 41.81 -9.10
N SER A 2 -9.65 41.45 -10.38
CA SER A 2 -10.82 40.88 -11.07
C SER A 2 -11.12 39.45 -10.60
N PHE A 3 -12.30 38.93 -10.94
CA PHE A 3 -12.66 37.53 -10.64
C PHE A 3 -11.62 36.54 -11.17
N ASP A 4 -11.23 36.66 -12.45
CA ASP A 4 -10.29 35.75 -13.10
C ASP A 4 -8.89 35.84 -12.46
N GLU A 5 -8.43 37.05 -12.12
CA GLU A 5 -7.16 37.24 -11.41
C GLU A 5 -7.17 36.61 -10.02
N ALA A 6 -8.29 36.74 -9.30
CA ALA A 6 -8.48 36.16 -7.98
C ALA A 6 -8.52 34.63 -8.03
N LEU A 7 -9.24 34.07 -9.00
CA LEU A 7 -9.32 32.63 -9.23
C LEU A 7 -7.97 32.03 -9.63
N ALA A 8 -7.24 32.68 -10.54
CA ALA A 8 -5.92 32.23 -10.98
C ALA A 8 -4.92 32.27 -9.81
N ARG A 9 -4.84 33.39 -9.09
CA ARG A 9 -3.95 33.54 -7.93
C ARG A 9 -4.28 32.54 -6.82
N GLY A 10 -5.55 32.31 -6.55
CA GLY A 10 -5.99 31.32 -5.56
C GLY A 10 -5.60 29.91 -5.96
N SER A 11 -5.80 29.55 -7.23
CA SER A 11 -5.44 28.23 -7.77
C SER A 11 -3.94 27.98 -7.72
N ASP A 12 -3.13 28.98 -8.06
CA ASP A 12 -1.67 28.86 -8.01
C ASP A 12 -1.14 28.80 -6.58
N ALA A 13 -1.71 29.59 -5.67
CA ALA A 13 -1.40 29.51 -4.24
C ALA A 13 -1.74 28.13 -3.67
N LEU A 14 -2.89 27.55 -4.06
CA LEU A 14 -3.32 26.22 -3.62
C LEU A 14 -2.37 25.11 -4.12
N LYS A 15 -1.91 25.20 -5.39
CA LYS A 15 -0.89 24.28 -5.93
C LYS A 15 0.43 24.37 -5.18
N GLN A 16 0.80 25.57 -4.74
CA GLN A 16 2.03 25.83 -3.97
C GLN A 16 1.90 25.53 -2.48
N GLY A 17 0.73 25.06 -2.00
CA GLY A 17 0.48 24.80 -0.58
C GLY A 17 0.35 26.06 0.28
N LYS A 18 0.24 27.24 -0.33
CA LYS A 18 0.09 28.54 0.37
C LYS A 18 -1.39 28.76 0.72
N LEU A 19 -1.89 27.99 1.69
CA LEU A 19 -3.32 27.91 1.99
C LEU A 19 -3.95 29.26 2.36
N ASP A 20 -3.31 30.07 3.20
CA ASP A 20 -3.82 31.41 3.57
C ASP A 20 -3.95 32.37 2.38
N GLN A 21 -3.07 32.25 1.39
CA GLN A 21 -3.12 33.06 0.17
C GLN A 21 -4.23 32.55 -0.77
N ALA A 22 -4.38 31.23 -0.85
CA ALA A 22 -5.47 30.60 -1.60
C ALA A 22 -6.84 31.00 -1.03
N GLN A 23 -7.04 30.90 0.29
CA GLN A 23 -8.28 31.30 0.95
C GLN A 23 -8.64 32.76 0.68
N ARG A 24 -7.68 33.69 0.85
CA ARG A 24 -7.91 35.12 0.58
C ARG A 24 -8.31 35.36 -0.88
N SER A 25 -7.63 34.73 -1.82
CA SER A 25 -7.89 34.93 -3.24
C SER A 25 -9.24 34.33 -3.66
N PHE A 26 -9.61 33.14 -3.13
CA PHE A 26 -10.92 32.55 -3.40
C PHE A 26 -12.07 33.31 -2.74
N ARG A 27 -11.87 33.89 -1.54
CA ARG A 27 -12.87 34.80 -0.94
C ARG A 27 -13.11 36.03 -1.81
N ILE A 28 -12.04 36.67 -2.32
CA ILE A 28 -12.17 37.79 -3.26
C ILE A 28 -12.94 37.37 -4.53
N ALA A 29 -12.68 36.17 -5.05
CA ALA A 29 -13.42 35.65 -6.20
C ALA A 29 -14.91 35.41 -5.88
N LEU A 30 -15.23 34.91 -4.67
CA LEU A 30 -16.62 34.75 -4.21
C LEU A 30 -17.32 36.06 -3.90
N ASP A 31 -16.59 37.12 -3.49
CA ASP A 31 -17.19 38.45 -3.32
C ASP A 31 -17.71 39.01 -4.66
N GLN A 32 -17.07 38.64 -5.78
CA GLN A 32 -17.49 39.00 -7.14
C GLN A 32 -18.59 38.07 -7.65
N GLU A 33 -18.46 36.76 -7.41
CA GLU A 33 -19.42 35.74 -7.83
C GLU A 33 -19.82 34.80 -6.67
N PRO A 34 -20.76 35.21 -5.80
CA PRO A 34 -21.09 34.46 -4.57
C PRO A 34 -21.65 33.05 -4.78
N GLY A 35 -22.16 32.77 -5.98
CA GLY A 35 -22.78 31.50 -6.33
C GLY A 35 -21.87 30.52 -7.07
N ASN A 36 -20.62 30.87 -7.34
CA ASN A 36 -19.75 30.08 -8.21
C ASN A 36 -19.32 28.77 -7.51
N THR A 37 -19.94 27.65 -7.91
CA THR A 37 -19.74 26.32 -7.33
C THR A 37 -18.29 25.84 -7.45
N ARG A 38 -17.59 26.21 -8.52
CA ARG A 38 -16.17 25.87 -8.71
C ARG A 38 -15.29 26.58 -7.68
N VAL A 39 -15.51 27.87 -7.45
CA VAL A 39 -14.73 28.63 -6.46
C VAL A 39 -15.06 28.17 -5.04
N LEU A 40 -16.35 27.88 -4.76
CA LEU A 40 -16.76 27.26 -3.50
C LEU A 40 -16.06 25.90 -3.28
N ALA A 41 -16.00 25.03 -4.29
CA ALA A 41 -15.31 23.74 -4.19
C ALA A 41 -13.81 23.88 -3.97
N LEU A 42 -13.16 24.87 -4.59
CA LEU A 42 -11.74 25.19 -4.38
C LEU A 42 -11.47 25.76 -2.99
N LEU A 43 -12.37 26.61 -2.47
CA LEU A 43 -12.27 27.15 -1.12
C LEU A 43 -12.45 26.04 -0.07
N GLY A 44 -13.47 25.19 -0.23
CA GLY A 44 -13.67 24.02 0.62
C GLY A 44 -12.45 23.09 0.65
N LEU A 45 -11.80 22.87 -0.51
CA LEU A 45 -10.60 22.04 -0.62
C LEU A 45 -9.43 22.69 0.12
N THR A 46 -9.33 24.01 0.02
CA THR A 46 -8.30 24.78 0.70
C THR A 46 -8.45 24.67 2.22
N TYR A 47 -9.67 24.75 2.74
CA TYR A 47 -9.94 24.51 4.16
C TYR A 47 -9.64 23.08 4.59
N PHE A 48 -10.07 22.10 3.79
CA PHE A 48 -9.79 20.69 4.06
C PHE A 48 -8.28 20.41 4.15
N ARG A 49 -7.47 20.93 3.20
CA ARG A 49 -6.00 20.81 3.24
C ARG A 49 -5.36 21.56 4.40
N GLY A 50 -6.02 22.58 4.92
CA GLY A 50 -5.59 23.33 6.10
C GLY A 50 -5.99 22.68 7.42
N ASN A 51 -6.60 21.48 7.39
CA ASN A 51 -7.22 20.84 8.55
C ASN A 51 -8.32 21.70 9.22
N GLN A 52 -8.91 22.64 8.46
CA GLN A 52 -10.00 23.53 8.88
C GLN A 52 -11.34 22.90 8.51
N PHE A 53 -11.68 21.79 9.18
CA PHE A 53 -12.83 20.97 8.81
C PHE A 53 -14.17 21.63 9.18
N ASP A 54 -14.19 22.45 10.23
CA ASP A 54 -15.38 23.19 10.65
C ASP A 54 -15.81 24.23 9.60
N GLU A 55 -14.86 24.82 8.88
CA GLU A 55 -15.10 25.75 7.77
C GLU A 55 -15.38 25.00 6.45
N ALA A 56 -14.75 23.84 6.23
CA ALA A 56 -14.98 23.03 5.03
C ALA A 56 -16.39 22.41 4.99
N ARG A 57 -16.90 21.94 6.13
CA ARG A 57 -18.21 21.27 6.25
C ARG A 57 -19.38 22.08 5.66
N PRO A 58 -19.65 23.32 6.10
CA PRO A 58 -20.79 24.09 5.56
C PRO A 58 -20.65 24.40 4.07
N ILE A 59 -19.42 24.50 3.55
CA ILE A 59 -19.19 24.69 2.11
C ILE A 59 -19.58 23.43 1.32
N TYR A 60 -19.20 22.24 1.81
CA TYR A 60 -19.57 20.99 1.14
C TYR A 60 -21.05 20.65 1.29
N GLU A 61 -21.68 20.98 2.42
CA GLU A 61 -23.14 20.89 2.57
C GLU A 61 -23.83 21.80 1.54
N GLN A 62 -23.38 23.05 1.40
CA GLN A 62 -23.91 23.97 0.39
C GLN A 62 -23.68 23.46 -1.05
N LEU A 63 -22.54 22.85 -1.35
CA LEU A 63 -22.25 22.30 -2.68
C LEU A 63 -23.14 21.10 -3.02
N VAL A 64 -23.41 20.24 -2.03
CA VAL A 64 -24.35 19.11 -2.20
C VAL A 64 -25.78 19.63 -2.44
N ASP A 65 -26.20 20.71 -1.78
CA ASP A 65 -27.51 21.32 -2.01
C ASP A 65 -27.61 21.97 -3.40
N LYS A 66 -26.54 22.62 -3.87
CA LYS A 66 -26.48 23.30 -5.17
C LYS A 66 -26.38 22.35 -6.35
N ALA A 67 -25.66 21.25 -6.19
CA ALA A 67 -25.42 20.25 -7.23
C ALA A 67 -25.60 18.83 -6.67
N PRO A 68 -26.85 18.41 -6.41
CA PRO A 68 -27.15 17.15 -5.71
C PRO A 68 -26.77 15.89 -6.49
N THR A 69 -26.57 16.01 -7.80
CA THR A 69 -26.19 14.95 -8.74
C THR A 69 -24.69 14.83 -8.94
N ASP A 70 -23.87 15.74 -8.40
CA ASP A 70 -22.41 15.64 -8.49
C ASP A 70 -21.88 14.67 -7.40
N PRO A 71 -21.37 13.49 -7.78
CA PRO A 71 -20.83 12.51 -6.82
C PRO A 71 -19.62 13.04 -6.06
N SER A 72 -18.87 14.00 -6.62
CA SER A 72 -17.63 14.53 -6.05
C SER A 72 -17.91 15.35 -4.79
N HIS A 73 -18.98 16.15 -4.78
CA HIS A 73 -19.36 16.95 -3.61
C HIS A 73 -19.76 16.06 -2.43
N ARG A 74 -20.52 15.00 -2.69
CA ARG A 74 -20.91 14.01 -1.66
C ARG A 74 -19.74 13.20 -1.14
N LEU A 75 -18.83 12.79 -2.04
CA LEU A 75 -17.58 12.12 -1.66
C LEU A 75 -16.81 12.98 -0.67
N ASN A 76 -16.57 14.22 -1.06
CA ASN A 76 -15.79 15.20 -0.30
C ASN A 76 -16.44 15.59 1.03
N LEU A 77 -17.78 15.73 1.07
CA LEU A 77 -18.52 15.92 2.32
C LEU A 77 -18.33 14.72 3.26
N GLY A 78 -18.36 13.50 2.72
CA GLY A 78 -18.05 12.28 3.46
C GLY A 78 -16.64 12.27 4.07
N LEU A 79 -15.64 12.80 3.34
CA LEU A 79 -14.28 12.95 3.86
C LEU A 79 -14.19 13.97 5.00
N VAL A 80 -14.92 15.08 4.89
CA VAL A 80 -15.01 16.07 5.97
C VAL A 80 -15.61 15.42 7.21
N TYR A 81 -16.74 14.72 7.08
CA TYR A 81 -17.37 14.00 8.18
C TYR A 81 -16.44 12.95 8.81
N LEU A 82 -15.63 12.24 8.01
CA LEU A 82 -14.63 11.31 8.56
C LEU A 82 -13.56 12.01 9.40
N LYS A 83 -13.11 13.20 8.99
CA LYS A 83 -12.09 13.97 9.72
C LYS A 83 -12.63 14.58 11.02
N VAL A 84 -13.93 14.87 11.10
CA VAL A 84 -14.60 15.32 12.33
C VAL A 84 -15.22 14.18 13.16
N ASN A 85 -14.90 12.92 12.84
CA ASN A 85 -15.41 11.71 13.51
C ASN A 85 -16.94 11.55 13.49
N GLU A 86 -17.63 12.15 12.52
CA GLU A 86 -19.07 11.96 12.28
C GLU A 86 -19.31 10.77 11.34
N SER A 87 -18.97 9.56 11.79
CA SER A 87 -18.89 8.36 10.94
C SER A 87 -20.20 7.97 10.24
N GLU A 88 -21.35 8.08 10.91
CA GLU A 88 -22.65 7.75 10.29
C GLU A 88 -23.03 8.73 9.16
N LYS A 89 -22.73 10.03 9.34
CA LYS A 89 -22.95 11.02 8.27
C LYS A 89 -21.99 10.81 7.11
N ALA A 90 -20.76 10.40 7.40
CA ALA A 90 -19.81 10.01 6.38
C ALA A 90 -20.31 8.83 5.55
N ILE A 91 -20.83 7.78 6.21
CA ILE A 91 -21.42 6.62 5.53
C ILE A 91 -22.52 7.08 4.57
N GLY A 92 -23.52 7.82 5.05
CA GLY A 92 -24.63 8.28 4.21
C GLY A 92 -24.18 9.14 3.02
N SER A 93 -23.19 10.01 3.21
CA SER A 93 -22.65 10.85 2.14
C SER A 93 -21.88 10.04 1.09
N LEU A 94 -21.06 9.08 1.54
CA LEU A 94 -20.25 8.24 0.66
C LEU A 94 -21.08 7.20 -0.08
N GLU A 95 -22.13 6.64 0.55
CA GLU A 95 -23.08 5.75 -0.11
C GLU A 95 -23.84 6.48 -1.21
N ALA A 96 -24.31 7.71 -0.93
CA ALA A 96 -24.96 8.53 -1.94
C ALA A 96 -24.00 8.92 -3.09
N SER A 97 -22.73 9.18 -2.80
CA SER A 97 -21.71 9.39 -3.82
C SER A 97 -21.53 8.15 -4.71
N ARG A 98 -21.40 6.96 -4.11
CA ARG A 98 -21.28 5.68 -4.83
C ARG A 98 -22.52 5.37 -5.67
N ALA A 99 -23.71 5.72 -5.20
CA ALA A 99 -24.95 5.50 -5.93
C ALA A 99 -25.03 6.38 -7.20
N LEU A 100 -24.49 7.59 -7.15
CA LEU A 100 -24.43 8.51 -8.30
C LEU A 100 -23.36 8.09 -9.33
N ASP A 101 -22.21 7.62 -8.86
CA ASP A 101 -21.14 7.12 -9.73
C ASP A 101 -20.48 5.86 -9.15
N PRO A 102 -20.98 4.68 -9.55
CA PRO A 102 -20.42 3.39 -9.13
C PRO A 102 -18.98 3.15 -9.60
N SER A 103 -18.50 3.89 -10.61
CA SER A 103 -17.13 3.75 -11.14
C SER A 103 -16.08 4.46 -10.26
N GLN A 104 -16.51 5.33 -9.34
CA GLN A 104 -15.61 5.97 -8.37
C GLN A 104 -15.18 5.00 -7.26
N GLY A 105 -14.18 4.17 -7.53
CA GLY A 105 -13.61 3.22 -6.56
C GLY A 105 -13.18 3.86 -5.22
N ARG A 106 -12.85 5.16 -5.21
CA ARG A 106 -12.51 5.92 -3.99
C ARG A 106 -13.64 5.96 -2.96
N ALA A 107 -14.91 6.04 -3.39
CA ALA A 107 -16.03 6.07 -2.46
C ALA A 107 -16.11 4.78 -1.63
N ILE A 108 -15.79 3.63 -2.25
CA ILE A 108 -15.78 2.32 -1.60
C ILE A 108 -14.64 2.23 -0.57
N SER A 109 -13.45 2.73 -0.91
CA SER A 109 -12.33 2.82 0.04
C SER A 109 -12.69 3.64 1.29
N TYR A 110 -13.28 4.82 1.11
CA TYR A 110 -13.66 5.67 2.23
C TYR A 110 -14.85 5.13 3.01
N LEU A 111 -15.77 4.39 2.36
CA LEU A 111 -16.83 3.64 3.06
C LEU A 111 -16.24 2.60 4.00
N GLY A 112 -15.22 1.86 3.58
CA GLY A 112 -14.51 0.92 4.47
C GLY A 112 -14.00 1.59 5.74
N LEU A 113 -13.36 2.76 5.60
CA LEU A 113 -12.88 3.55 6.74
C LEU A 113 -14.03 4.10 7.61
N ALA A 114 -15.12 4.56 6.99
CA ALA A 114 -16.27 5.09 7.70
C ALA A 114 -16.98 4.00 8.51
N TYR A 115 -17.17 2.82 7.93
CA TYR A 115 -17.71 1.64 8.61
C TYR A 115 -16.82 1.19 9.76
N ALA A 116 -15.49 1.15 9.56
CA ALA A 116 -14.56 0.77 10.62
C ALA A 116 -14.65 1.71 11.83
N ARG A 117 -14.75 3.03 11.61
CA ARG A 117 -14.92 4.02 12.70
C ARG A 117 -16.28 3.94 13.38
N ALA A 118 -17.32 3.56 12.64
CA ALA A 118 -18.64 3.30 13.19
C ALA A 118 -18.73 1.96 13.96
N GLY A 119 -17.67 1.15 13.99
CA GLY A 119 -17.69 -0.20 14.58
C GLY A 119 -18.44 -1.24 13.73
N ARG A 120 -18.76 -0.91 12.48
CA ARG A 120 -19.47 -1.74 11.51
C ARG A 120 -18.48 -2.61 10.73
N TYR A 121 -17.83 -3.52 11.44
CA TYR A 121 -16.67 -4.25 10.94
C TYR A 121 -16.98 -5.18 9.76
N ALA A 122 -18.17 -5.78 9.72
CA ALA A 122 -18.62 -6.60 8.59
C ALA A 122 -18.71 -5.79 7.29
N GLU A 123 -19.34 -4.61 7.33
CA GLU A 123 -19.44 -3.72 6.18
C GLU A 123 -18.09 -3.08 5.80
N ALA A 124 -17.25 -2.80 6.80
CA ALA A 124 -15.89 -2.32 6.58
C ALA A 124 -15.04 -3.36 5.84
N TYR A 125 -15.04 -4.61 6.33
CA TYR A 125 -14.35 -5.74 5.72
C TYR A 125 -14.77 -5.91 4.26
N ARG A 126 -16.09 -5.98 4.01
CA ARG A 126 -16.64 -6.08 2.65
C ARG A 126 -16.20 -4.92 1.75
N SER A 127 -16.27 -3.69 2.25
CA SER A 127 -15.87 -2.49 1.50
C SER A 127 -14.39 -2.51 1.15
N PHE A 128 -13.51 -2.93 2.08
CA PHE A 128 -12.08 -3.05 1.79
C PHE A 128 -11.77 -4.13 0.75
N LEU A 129 -12.45 -5.27 0.80
CA LEU A 129 -12.29 -6.32 -0.22
C LEU A 129 -12.75 -5.83 -1.62
N LEU A 130 -13.87 -5.11 -1.70
CA LEU A 130 -14.37 -4.52 -2.94
C LEU A 130 -13.44 -3.41 -3.48
N ALA A 131 -12.78 -2.67 -2.59
CA ALA A 131 -11.80 -1.65 -2.96
C ALA A 131 -10.41 -2.23 -3.29
N GLY A 132 -10.21 -3.55 -3.21
CA GLY A 132 -8.91 -4.20 -3.39
C GLY A 132 -7.91 -3.97 -2.24
N GLN A 133 -8.38 -3.46 -1.10
CA GLN A 133 -7.57 -3.11 0.07
C GLN A 133 -7.46 -4.31 1.02
N ASN A 134 -6.82 -5.39 0.54
CA ASN A 134 -6.75 -6.66 1.28
C ASN A 134 -6.03 -6.55 2.64
N GLU A 135 -5.11 -5.61 2.79
CA GLU A 135 -4.39 -5.37 4.04
C GLU A 135 -5.33 -4.78 5.11
N LEU A 136 -6.05 -3.70 4.78
CA LEU A 136 -7.07 -3.12 5.66
C LEU A 136 -8.22 -4.10 5.95
N ALA A 137 -8.57 -4.94 4.97
CA ALA A 137 -9.53 -6.02 5.22
C ALA A 137 -8.99 -7.01 6.27
N SER A 138 -7.72 -7.41 6.17
CA SER A 138 -7.09 -8.34 7.13
C SER A 138 -7.00 -7.75 8.54
N GLU A 139 -6.74 -6.44 8.67
CA GLU A 139 -6.73 -5.75 9.96
C GLU A 139 -8.11 -5.76 10.63
N ILE A 140 -9.17 -5.51 9.85
CA ILE A 140 -10.54 -5.51 10.37
C ILE A 140 -11.07 -6.93 10.61
N GLU A 141 -10.57 -7.93 9.87
CA GLU A 141 -10.99 -9.34 9.96
C GLU A 141 -10.97 -9.88 11.40
N ILE A 142 -10.01 -9.43 12.22
CA ILE A 142 -9.86 -9.83 13.63
C ILE A 142 -11.11 -9.53 14.47
N ASN A 143 -11.92 -8.56 14.04
CA ASN A 143 -13.15 -8.15 14.70
C ASN A 143 -14.40 -8.89 14.20
N LEU A 144 -14.26 -9.84 13.26
CA LEU A 144 -15.36 -10.62 12.69
C LEU A 144 -15.33 -12.06 13.23
N THR A 145 -16.51 -12.67 13.33
CA THR A 145 -16.61 -14.12 13.53
C THR A 145 -16.33 -14.87 12.21
N ALA A 146 -15.89 -16.13 12.31
CA ALA A 146 -15.65 -16.96 11.13
C ALA A 146 -16.88 -17.06 10.20
N PRO A 147 -18.12 -17.25 10.69
CA PRO A 147 -19.31 -17.26 9.83
C PRO A 147 -19.56 -15.95 9.08
N GLU A 148 -19.35 -14.79 9.73
CA GLU A 148 -19.53 -13.48 9.08
C GLU A 148 -18.51 -13.27 7.97
N ARG A 149 -17.24 -13.53 8.28
CA ARG A 149 -16.14 -13.43 7.32
C ARG A 149 -16.37 -14.37 6.13
N ASP A 150 -16.66 -15.63 6.39
CA ASP A 150 -16.83 -16.65 5.35
C ASP A 150 -18.07 -16.36 4.50
N GLY A 151 -19.14 -15.85 5.12
CA GLY A 151 -20.33 -15.36 4.41
C GLY A 151 -20.03 -14.19 3.48
N ILE A 152 -19.22 -13.22 3.92
CA ILE A 152 -18.79 -12.09 3.08
C ILE A 152 -17.90 -12.57 1.93
N ASN A 153 -16.93 -13.45 2.20
CA ASN A 153 -16.07 -14.00 1.16
C ASN A 153 -16.86 -14.81 0.12
N ALA A 154 -17.81 -15.63 0.55
CA ALA A 154 -18.71 -16.37 -0.34
C ALA A 154 -19.55 -15.43 -1.22
N GLN A 155 -20.13 -14.37 -0.66
CA GLN A 155 -20.89 -13.36 -1.43
C GLN A 155 -20.04 -12.65 -2.48
N LEU A 156 -18.73 -12.54 -2.24
CA LEU A 156 -17.77 -11.92 -3.17
C LEU A 156 -17.10 -12.93 -4.11
N GLY A 157 -17.53 -14.20 -4.11
CA GLY A 157 -16.93 -15.26 -4.93
C GLY A 157 -15.48 -15.61 -4.55
N ARG A 158 -15.06 -15.29 -3.32
CA ARG A 158 -13.74 -15.61 -2.79
C ARG A 158 -13.79 -16.93 -2.03
N SER A 159 -12.84 -17.84 -2.30
CA SER A 159 -12.74 -19.11 -1.56
C SER A 159 -12.39 -18.85 -0.09
N PRO A 160 -13.04 -19.55 0.87
CA PRO A 160 -12.72 -19.39 2.28
C PRO A 160 -11.26 -19.80 2.54
N ARG A 161 -10.48 -18.91 3.18
CA ARG A 161 -9.17 -19.28 3.74
C ARG A 161 -9.41 -20.21 4.92
N GLY A 162 -8.64 -21.30 4.98
CA GLY A 162 -8.66 -22.25 6.09
C GLY A 162 -8.45 -21.56 7.45
N PRO A 163 -8.83 -22.22 8.56
CA PRO A 163 -8.86 -21.61 9.88
C PRO A 163 -7.49 -21.04 10.25
N VAL A 164 -7.48 -19.81 10.77
CA VAL A 164 -6.30 -19.18 11.36
C VAL A 164 -6.05 -19.91 12.69
N GLU A 165 -5.10 -20.84 12.71
CA GLU A 165 -4.72 -21.53 13.94
C GLU A 165 -4.10 -20.54 14.94
N SER A 166 -4.84 -20.29 16.03
CA SER A 166 -4.32 -19.71 17.26
C SER A 166 -3.29 -20.68 17.84
N ALA A 167 -2.00 -20.39 17.64
CA ALA A 167 -0.91 -21.24 18.10
C ALA A 167 -0.74 -21.14 19.64
N ALA A 168 -1.24 -22.15 20.36
CA ALA A 168 -0.67 -22.52 21.66
C ALA A 168 0.68 -23.21 21.44
N PRO A 169 1.68 -23.05 22.33
CA PRO A 169 3.03 -23.53 22.07
C PRO A 169 3.14 -25.06 22.28
N THR A 170 3.30 -25.81 21.20
CA THR A 170 3.66 -27.24 21.21
C THR A 170 5.17 -27.43 21.28
N ALA A 171 5.61 -28.27 22.23
CA ALA A 171 7.01 -28.65 22.43
C ALA A 171 7.55 -29.50 21.25
N PRO A 172 8.86 -29.45 20.96
CA PRO A 172 9.43 -30.13 19.80
C PRO A 172 9.51 -31.67 19.97
N PRO A 173 9.45 -32.44 18.87
CA PRO A 173 9.48 -33.90 18.91
C PRO A 173 10.92 -34.44 18.99
N TYR A 174 11.13 -35.46 19.81
CA TYR A 174 12.34 -36.30 19.72
C TYR A 174 12.14 -37.37 18.64
N PRO A 175 13.17 -37.70 17.84
CA PRO A 175 13.09 -38.78 16.86
C PRO A 175 13.26 -40.16 17.51
N ALA A 176 12.49 -41.11 17.00
CA ALA A 176 12.55 -42.53 17.31
C ALA A 176 13.62 -43.23 16.45
N ASP A 177 14.51 -44.01 17.09
CA ASP A 177 14.68 -45.45 16.84
C ASP A 177 15.99 -45.98 17.46
N ALA A 178 15.87 -47.01 18.30
CA ALA A 178 16.83 -48.12 18.42
C ALA A 178 16.20 -49.25 19.26
N ALA A 179 15.89 -50.36 18.61
CA ALA A 179 15.43 -51.59 19.22
C ALA A 179 16.49 -52.22 20.15
N THR A 180 16.08 -52.87 21.24
CA THR A 180 15.99 -54.34 21.38
C THR A 180 15.96 -54.77 22.87
N GLN A 181 15.07 -55.71 23.17
CA GLN A 181 15.03 -56.72 24.25
C GLN A 181 13.98 -56.55 25.37
N PRO A 182 13.16 -57.59 25.63
CA PRO A 182 12.16 -57.58 26.69
C PRO A 182 12.79 -58.05 28.01
N LEU A 183 12.59 -57.28 29.09
CA LEU A 183 12.94 -57.69 30.44
C LEU A 183 11.68 -57.77 31.32
N THR A 184 11.50 -58.99 31.82
CA THR A 184 10.52 -59.47 32.80
C THR A 184 10.55 -58.65 34.09
N ILE A 185 9.39 -58.13 34.51
CA ILE A 185 9.22 -57.45 35.80
C ILE A 185 8.95 -58.50 36.89
N VAL A 186 9.93 -58.71 37.77
CA VAL A 186 9.75 -59.36 39.07
C VAL A 186 9.42 -58.27 40.11
N ARG A 187 8.33 -58.45 40.85
CA ARG A 187 7.94 -57.60 41.99
C ARG A 187 8.64 -58.04 43.27
N THR A 188 9.08 -57.09 44.09
CA THR A 188 9.27 -57.29 45.54
C THR A 188 8.88 -56.02 46.32
N PRO A 189 8.29 -56.13 47.53
CA PRO A 189 7.66 -55.00 48.23
C PRO A 189 8.42 -54.51 49.49
N GLY A 190 8.15 -53.25 49.86
CA GLY A 190 8.01 -52.80 51.26
C GLY A 190 9.18 -52.07 51.92
N GLN A 191 9.01 -50.77 52.24
CA GLN A 191 8.91 -50.25 53.62
C GLN A 191 8.72 -48.72 53.65
N GLU A 192 7.86 -48.27 54.56
CA GLU A 192 7.43 -46.88 54.83
C GLU A 192 8.07 -46.36 56.15
N PRO A 193 7.83 -45.13 56.66
CA PRO A 193 8.84 -44.10 56.96
C PRO A 193 8.93 -43.75 58.47
N PRO A 194 9.49 -42.58 58.85
CA PRO A 194 8.73 -41.77 59.82
C PRO A 194 8.75 -40.24 59.59
N ARG A 195 7.72 -39.61 60.18
CA ARG A 195 7.31 -38.19 60.17
C ARG A 195 8.07 -37.34 61.21
N THR A 196 8.05 -36.00 61.08
CA THR A 196 7.58 -35.00 62.10
C THR A 196 7.71 -33.53 61.62
N LYS A 197 7.13 -32.59 62.40
CA LYS A 197 6.40 -31.33 62.07
C LYS A 197 7.19 -29.99 62.32
N PRO A 198 6.64 -28.81 61.93
CA PRO A 198 7.24 -27.42 61.94
C PRO A 198 6.92 -26.64 63.27
N PRO A 199 7.35 -25.37 63.59
CA PRO A 199 7.02 -24.05 62.94
C PRO A 199 8.13 -22.95 63.04
N SER A 200 8.06 -21.74 62.44
CA SER A 200 7.55 -20.47 63.05
C SER A 200 8.19 -19.23 62.36
N ALA A 201 7.51 -18.07 62.40
CA ALA A 201 7.76 -16.82 61.65
C ALA A 201 8.40 -15.66 62.50
N PRO A 202 8.31 -14.35 62.12
CA PRO A 202 9.35 -13.40 61.66
C PRO A 202 9.73 -12.29 62.70
N PRO A 203 10.58 -11.23 62.42
CA PRO A 203 10.08 -9.93 61.87
C PRO A 203 11.09 -8.94 61.15
N LYS A 204 10.56 -8.09 60.24
CA LYS A 204 10.69 -6.60 59.97
C LYS A 204 12.03 -5.80 60.14
N PRO A 205 12.13 -4.49 59.76
CA PRO A 205 11.64 -3.71 58.58
C PRO A 205 12.69 -2.68 58.01
N GLY A 206 12.41 -2.00 56.89
CA GLY A 206 12.99 -0.64 56.67
C GLY A 206 13.14 -0.09 55.24
N ARG A 207 12.36 0.98 54.98
CA ARG A 207 12.62 2.18 54.13
C ARG A 207 12.47 2.15 52.58
N THR A 208 11.44 2.85 52.12
CA THR A 208 11.35 3.73 50.92
C THR A 208 12.14 5.05 51.13
N PRO A 209 12.25 6.03 50.18
CA PRO A 209 11.64 6.24 48.84
C PRO A 209 12.67 6.56 47.71
N SER A 210 12.32 6.65 46.41
CA SER A 210 12.05 7.89 45.63
C SER A 210 11.72 7.47 44.18
N GLN A 211 10.51 7.66 43.66
CA GLN A 211 10.14 8.68 42.66
C GLN A 211 11.24 9.07 41.66
N GLU A 212 11.05 8.73 40.37
CA GLU A 212 11.14 9.71 39.27
C GLU A 212 10.44 9.22 37.98
N PHE A 213 10.05 10.20 37.18
CA PHE A 213 9.00 10.22 36.17
C PHE A 213 9.53 9.93 34.74
N ALA A 214 8.72 9.17 33.97
CA ALA A 214 8.25 9.42 32.59
C ALA A 214 9.18 9.56 31.36
N GLN A 215 8.59 9.06 30.25
CA GLN A 215 8.78 9.37 28.81
C GLN A 215 9.96 8.72 28.06
N GLN A 216 9.64 7.87 27.07
CA GLN A 216 9.60 8.28 25.65
C GLN A 216 9.08 7.13 24.76
N LEU A 217 8.11 7.46 23.91
CA LEU A 217 7.68 6.69 22.74
C LEU A 217 8.57 7.13 21.57
N SER A 218 9.40 6.23 21.04
CA SER A 218 10.16 6.41 19.80
C SER A 218 9.72 5.39 18.75
N HIS A 219 9.70 5.84 17.49
CA HIS A 219 9.44 5.03 16.32
C HIS A 219 10.66 4.12 16.05
N PRO A 220 10.50 2.91 15.49
CA PRO A 220 11.64 2.05 15.22
C PRO A 220 12.48 2.62 14.05
N GLU A 221 13.69 3.09 14.34
CA GLU A 221 14.65 3.54 13.34
C GLU A 221 15.62 2.40 12.99
N ILE A 222 16.03 2.28 11.73
CA ILE A 222 17.10 1.35 11.31
C ILE A 222 18.43 2.09 11.29
N VAL A 223 19.38 1.61 12.08
CA VAL A 223 20.79 1.99 12.10
C VAL A 223 21.57 1.17 11.08
N ILE A 224 22.31 1.85 10.22
CA ILE A 224 23.18 1.24 9.22
C ILE A 224 24.66 1.49 9.62
N GLU A 225 25.43 0.41 9.85
CA GLU A 225 26.86 0.45 10.25
C GLU A 225 27.74 -0.42 9.32
N LYS A 226 28.94 0.02 8.91
CA LYS A 226 29.84 -0.78 8.04
C LYS A 226 30.84 -1.62 8.85
N LEU A 227 31.00 -2.91 8.53
CA LEU A 227 31.92 -3.87 9.21
C LEU A 227 33.39 -3.73 8.80
N THR A 228 34.30 -3.72 9.78
CA THR A 228 35.72 -4.07 9.65
C THR A 228 36.01 -5.40 10.36
N ALA A 229 36.83 -6.26 9.77
CA ALA A 229 37.11 -7.60 10.30
C ALA A 229 38.12 -7.58 11.46
N SER A 230 37.76 -8.16 12.62
CA SER A 230 38.62 -9.04 13.45
C SER A 230 37.86 -9.57 14.70
N SER A 231 38.16 -10.79 15.13
CA SER A 231 37.78 -11.46 16.41
C SER A 231 39.08 -11.76 17.20
N PRO A 232 39.09 -12.27 18.47
CA PRO A 232 38.01 -12.82 19.32
C PRO A 232 37.99 -12.24 20.77
N SER A 233 37.01 -12.52 21.67
CA SER A 233 36.96 -13.70 22.58
C SER A 233 35.76 -13.58 23.54
N VAL A 234 35.18 -14.72 23.95
CA VAL A 234 34.02 -14.90 24.87
C VAL A 234 34.50 -15.46 26.24
N PRO A 235 33.81 -15.20 27.37
CA PRO A 235 33.05 -16.26 28.08
C PRO A 235 31.69 -15.77 28.67
N MET A 236 30.54 -16.42 28.42
CA MET A 236 29.85 -17.52 29.16
C MET A 236 29.09 -17.14 30.47
N VAL A 237 27.78 -16.82 30.34
CA VAL A 237 26.50 -17.38 30.93
C VAL A 237 26.58 -18.02 32.36
N PRO A 238 25.61 -17.85 33.33
CA PRO A 238 24.20 -18.25 33.17
C PRO A 238 23.01 -17.57 33.91
N ALA A 239 21.87 -17.61 33.22
CA ALA A 239 20.44 -17.84 33.55
C ALA A 239 19.85 -17.67 34.98
N ARG A 240 18.62 -17.11 35.05
CA ARG A 240 17.38 -17.83 35.47
C ARG A 240 16.08 -16.95 35.55
N SER A 241 14.98 -17.54 35.06
CA SER A 241 13.58 -17.67 35.61
C SER A 241 12.86 -16.44 36.22
N GLY A 242 11.58 -16.13 36.00
CA GLY A 242 10.46 -16.83 35.34
C GLY A 242 9.11 -16.11 35.61
N ALA A 243 8.09 -16.45 34.79
CA ALA A 243 6.62 -16.38 34.97
C ALA A 243 5.90 -15.08 35.42
N SER A 244 4.92 -14.60 34.63
CA SER A 244 3.45 -14.73 34.88
C SER A 244 2.63 -13.76 34.01
N ILE A 245 1.52 -14.26 33.42
CA ILE A 245 0.54 -13.52 32.60
C ILE A 245 -0.61 -13.03 33.50
N PRO A 246 -1.18 -11.84 33.23
CA PRO A 246 -2.63 -11.68 33.34
C PRO A 246 -3.27 -11.02 32.10
N ASP A 247 -4.55 -11.35 31.91
CA ASP A 247 -5.48 -11.01 30.81
C ASP A 247 -5.45 -9.55 30.31
N ALA A 248 -5.61 -9.40 28.98
CA ALA A 248 -5.74 -8.11 28.29
C ALA A 248 -7.22 -7.69 28.11
N PRO A 249 -7.57 -6.39 28.27
CA PRO A 249 -8.87 -5.84 27.89
C PRO A 249 -8.92 -5.57 26.36
N PRO A 250 -10.11 -5.35 25.76
CA PRO A 250 -10.23 -5.11 24.32
C PRO A 250 -9.46 -3.86 23.90
N VAL A 251 -8.63 -4.00 22.85
CA VAL A 251 -7.77 -2.93 22.33
C VAL A 251 -8.64 -1.89 21.63
N ALA A 252 -8.73 -0.69 22.23
CA ALA A 252 -9.28 0.48 21.56
C ALA A 252 -8.37 0.86 20.39
N LEU A 253 -8.93 0.89 19.18
CA LEU A 253 -8.25 1.28 17.95
C LEU A 253 -7.84 2.76 18.03
N THR A 254 -6.56 3.03 18.32
CA THR A 254 -5.92 4.33 18.09
C THR A 254 -5.89 4.68 16.59
N PRO A 255 -5.88 5.96 16.22
CA PRO A 255 -6.49 6.41 14.98
C PRO A 255 -5.59 6.17 13.75
N LEU A 256 -6.00 5.22 12.91
CA LEU A 256 -5.46 4.98 11.56
C LEU A 256 -5.76 6.19 10.66
N PHE A 257 -4.80 7.11 10.51
CA PHE A 257 -4.83 8.14 9.47
C PHE A 257 -3.45 8.33 8.87
N SER A 258 -3.28 7.89 7.62
CA SER A 258 -2.32 8.51 6.71
C SER A 258 -3.02 9.68 6.01
N ASP A 259 -2.35 10.83 5.93
CA ASP A 259 -2.89 12.12 5.47
C ASP A 259 -3.16 12.23 3.95
N SER A 260 -3.37 11.11 3.28
CA SER A 260 -3.48 11.00 1.82
C SER A 260 -4.94 10.88 1.35
N MET A 261 -5.84 11.71 1.87
CA MET A 261 -7.16 11.88 1.25
C MET A 261 -7.03 12.73 -0.02
N GLN A 262 -6.91 12.06 -1.18
CA GLN A 262 -6.87 12.73 -2.49
C GLN A 262 -8.27 13.17 -2.91
N PHE A 263 -8.48 14.48 -2.77
CA PHE A 263 -9.69 15.24 -3.07
C PHE A 263 -9.97 15.40 -4.57
N ILE A 264 -11.23 15.41 -4.99
CA ILE A 264 -11.66 15.57 -6.40
C ILE A 264 -12.29 16.94 -6.59
N LEU A 265 -11.82 17.69 -7.59
CA LEU A 265 -12.56 18.83 -8.15
C LEU A 265 -13.42 18.32 -9.31
N PRO A 266 -14.70 18.74 -9.40
CA PRO A 266 -15.59 18.23 -10.45
C PRO A 266 -15.18 18.68 -11.85
N LYS A 267 -15.57 17.88 -12.85
CA LYS A 267 -15.56 18.28 -14.26
C LYS A 267 -16.70 19.27 -14.49
N SER A 268 -16.45 20.30 -15.29
CA SER A 268 -17.37 21.39 -15.56
C SER A 268 -18.66 20.91 -16.24
N ASP A 269 -19.80 21.10 -15.58
CA ASP A 269 -21.10 21.07 -16.26
C ASP A 269 -21.42 22.46 -16.78
N GLY A 270 -21.52 22.56 -18.11
CA GLY A 270 -22.12 23.69 -18.78
C GLY A 270 -23.60 23.77 -18.44
N ALA A 271 -24.05 24.95 -18.04
CA ALA A 271 -25.47 25.24 -17.84
C ALA A 271 -26.24 25.09 -19.17
N PRO A 272 -27.43 24.46 -19.20
CA PRO A 272 -28.32 24.55 -20.34
C PRO A 272 -29.19 25.81 -20.23
N GLN A 273 -29.02 26.74 -21.17
CA GLN A 273 -30.07 27.69 -21.54
C GLN A 273 -31.03 27.05 -22.56
N VAL A 274 -32.28 27.48 -22.49
CA VAL A 274 -33.49 26.90 -23.08
C VAL A 274 -33.78 27.43 -24.50
N ALA A 275 -34.21 26.51 -25.40
CA ALA A 275 -35.04 26.63 -26.62
C ALA A 275 -34.56 27.57 -27.77
N HIS A 276 -34.71 27.28 -29.08
CA HIS A 276 -35.84 26.72 -29.83
C HIS A 276 -35.39 26.16 -31.21
N ASP A 277 -36.26 25.32 -31.77
CA ASP A 277 -36.50 25.04 -33.21
C ASP A 277 -35.53 24.16 -34.03
N GLY A 278 -36.00 22.92 -34.25
CA GLY A 278 -36.48 22.54 -35.58
C GLY A 278 -35.46 22.24 -36.67
N VAL A 279 -35.16 20.94 -36.83
CA VAL A 279 -35.21 20.14 -38.08
C VAL A 279 -34.08 19.10 -38.08
N SER A 280 -34.52 17.84 -38.13
CA SER A 280 -33.69 16.65 -38.30
C SER A 280 -33.11 16.61 -39.71
N MET A 281 -31.79 16.46 -39.83
CA MET A 281 -31.06 16.23 -41.09
C MET A 281 -30.36 14.87 -41.05
N ILE A 282 -31.16 13.80 -40.91
CA ILE A 282 -30.78 12.45 -41.36
C ILE A 282 -30.74 12.39 -42.91
N SER A 283 -31.08 13.49 -43.60
CA SER A 283 -31.39 13.50 -45.04
C SER A 283 -30.34 14.12 -45.97
N GLN A 284 -29.07 14.32 -45.58
CA GLN A 284 -28.05 14.83 -46.53
C GLN A 284 -26.70 14.10 -46.57
N ALA A 285 -26.50 13.01 -45.83
CA ALA A 285 -25.18 12.37 -45.73
C ALA A 285 -24.95 11.12 -46.61
N VAL A 286 -25.75 10.86 -47.66
CA VAL A 286 -25.61 9.63 -48.48
C VAL A 286 -25.35 9.88 -49.97
N ALA A 287 -25.16 11.13 -50.42
CA ALA A 287 -24.94 11.38 -51.85
C ALA A 287 -23.79 12.37 -52.13
N ALA A 288 -22.54 11.90 -52.05
CA ALA A 288 -21.48 12.20 -53.02
C ALA A 288 -20.16 11.56 -52.55
N ALA A 289 -19.82 10.44 -53.19
CA ALA A 289 -18.60 9.70 -52.96
C ALA A 289 -17.39 10.32 -53.71
N ALA A 290 -16.33 10.60 -52.94
CA ALA A 290 -14.88 10.55 -53.26
C ALA A 290 -14.30 11.46 -54.38
N PRO A 291 -12.95 11.55 -54.51
CA PRO A 291 -11.94 12.02 -53.55
C PRO A 291 -11.06 13.15 -54.16
N SER A 292 -10.34 13.96 -53.37
CA SER A 292 -9.05 14.61 -53.72
C SER A 292 -8.55 15.56 -52.62
N THR A 293 -7.36 15.24 -52.11
CA THR A 293 -6.22 16.11 -51.74
C THR A 293 -6.42 17.50 -51.10
N THR A 294 -5.60 17.71 -50.05
CA THR A 294 -5.06 18.99 -49.52
C THR A 294 -6.06 20.00 -48.95
N ALA A 295 -6.12 20.10 -47.62
CA ALA A 295 -6.22 21.38 -46.91
C ALA A 295 -6.05 21.19 -45.40
N SER A 296 -5.29 22.09 -44.79
CA SER A 296 -5.05 22.25 -43.35
C SER A 296 -6.33 22.14 -42.51
N ALA A 297 -6.21 21.48 -41.35
CA ALA A 297 -7.25 21.47 -40.33
C ALA A 297 -7.48 22.90 -39.77
N PRO A 298 -8.74 23.29 -39.48
CA PRO A 298 -9.04 24.61 -38.94
C PRO A 298 -8.63 24.67 -37.45
N GLU A 299 -8.02 25.78 -37.05
CA GLU A 299 -7.76 26.13 -35.66
C GLU A 299 -9.06 26.07 -34.85
N ARG A 300 -9.19 25.04 -34.02
CA ARG A 300 -10.22 25.00 -32.98
C ARG A 300 -9.77 25.86 -31.81
N THR A 301 -10.66 26.78 -31.45
CA THR A 301 -10.55 27.65 -30.30
C THR A 301 -10.25 26.87 -29.02
N LYS A 302 -9.29 27.40 -28.26
CA LYS A 302 -8.62 26.77 -27.12
C LYS A 302 -9.59 26.49 -25.95
N SER A 303 -10.17 25.29 -25.91
CA SER A 303 -10.46 24.64 -24.64
C SER A 303 -9.14 24.09 -24.09
N GLY A 304 -8.76 24.42 -22.86
CA GLY A 304 -7.51 23.99 -22.22
C GLY A 304 -7.39 22.49 -21.91
N GLY A 305 -8.06 21.63 -22.67
CA GLY A 305 -7.80 20.19 -22.71
C GLY A 305 -6.69 19.91 -23.71
N THR A 306 -5.87 18.90 -23.42
CA THR A 306 -4.97 18.33 -24.42
C THR A 306 -5.83 17.90 -25.63
N PRO A 307 -5.57 18.41 -26.85
CA PRO A 307 -6.35 18.03 -28.01
C PRO A 307 -6.28 16.52 -28.23
N PRO A 308 -7.35 15.90 -28.76
CA PRO A 308 -7.32 14.47 -29.08
C PRO A 308 -6.19 14.22 -30.06
N ARG A 309 -5.31 13.27 -29.72
CA ARG A 309 -4.18 12.90 -30.57
C ARG A 309 -4.67 12.03 -31.73
N PRO A 310 -4.08 12.19 -32.93
CA PRO A 310 -4.39 11.32 -34.04
C PRO A 310 -3.99 9.87 -33.70
N LEU A 311 -4.78 8.90 -34.18
CA LEU A 311 -4.50 7.47 -33.96
C LEU A 311 -3.10 7.07 -34.42
N SER A 312 -2.57 7.73 -35.46
CA SER A 312 -1.20 7.50 -35.93
C SER A 312 -0.15 7.76 -34.86
N GLU A 313 -0.29 8.81 -34.06
CA GLU A 313 0.65 9.11 -32.96
C GLU A 313 0.55 8.07 -31.84
N LEU A 314 -0.67 7.62 -31.49
CA LEU A 314 -0.86 6.54 -30.52
C LEU A 314 -0.31 5.20 -31.04
N ALA A 315 -0.42 4.96 -32.34
CA ALA A 315 0.05 3.75 -33.00
C ALA A 315 1.56 3.74 -33.28
N THR A 316 2.27 4.85 -33.08
CA THR A 316 3.74 4.93 -33.25
C THR A 316 4.46 5.17 -31.94
N ASP A 317 4.06 6.16 -31.15
CA ASP A 317 4.86 6.67 -30.02
C ASP A 317 4.60 5.90 -28.72
N GLU A 318 3.43 5.31 -28.60
CA GLU A 318 2.98 4.55 -27.42
C GLU A 318 2.77 3.07 -27.71
N LEU A 319 3.07 2.64 -28.95
CA LEU A 319 2.98 1.25 -29.34
C LEU A 319 4.10 0.45 -28.68
N VAL A 320 3.72 -0.42 -27.76
CA VAL A 320 4.64 -1.40 -27.15
C VAL A 320 4.75 -2.58 -28.10
N ARG A 321 5.98 -2.92 -28.50
CA ARG A 321 6.29 -4.07 -29.36
C ARG A 321 7.19 -5.04 -28.60
N PRO A 322 6.60 -6.01 -27.89
CA PRO A 322 7.36 -6.92 -27.04
C PRO A 322 8.45 -7.70 -27.80
N GLU A 323 8.25 -7.93 -29.10
CA GLU A 323 9.19 -8.64 -29.98
C GLU A 323 10.39 -7.82 -30.49
N ASP A 324 10.36 -6.49 -30.45
CA ASP A 324 11.33 -5.63 -31.16
C ASP A 324 12.67 -5.41 -30.41
N GLY A 325 12.88 -6.02 -29.24
CA GLY A 325 14.06 -5.77 -28.39
C GLY A 325 14.69 -7.03 -27.81
N ASP A 326 15.96 -6.89 -27.40
CA ASP A 326 16.80 -8.01 -26.97
C ASP A 326 17.03 -8.06 -25.44
N GLU A 327 16.70 -6.97 -24.73
CA GLU A 327 16.90 -6.88 -23.29
C GLU A 327 15.79 -7.63 -22.53
N PRO A 328 16.12 -8.34 -21.43
CA PRO A 328 15.15 -9.10 -20.65
C PRO A 328 14.08 -8.20 -20.02
N PHE A 329 14.43 -6.95 -19.71
CA PHE A 329 13.52 -5.94 -19.17
C PHE A 329 13.66 -4.62 -19.91
N GLU A 330 12.55 -4.11 -20.44
CA GLU A 330 12.54 -2.84 -21.16
C GLU A 330 11.35 -1.99 -20.69
N ILE A 331 11.59 -0.72 -20.39
CA ILE A 331 10.54 0.23 -20.02
C ILE A 331 10.21 1.07 -21.25
N ALA A 332 9.03 0.85 -21.81
CA ALA A 332 8.51 1.61 -22.94
C ALA A 332 8.30 3.09 -22.57
N PRO A 333 8.22 4.02 -23.56
CA PRO A 333 8.02 5.45 -23.30
C PRO A 333 6.77 5.80 -22.48
N ASN A 334 5.72 4.98 -22.57
CA ASN A 334 4.49 5.11 -21.79
C ASN A 334 4.61 4.53 -20.35
N GLY A 335 5.79 4.05 -19.96
CA GLY A 335 6.08 3.46 -18.66
C GLY A 335 5.74 1.98 -18.53
N ALA A 336 5.16 1.35 -19.57
CA ALA A 336 4.92 -0.09 -19.55
C ALA A 336 6.24 -0.86 -19.50
N LEU A 337 6.29 -1.91 -18.70
CA LEU A 337 7.40 -2.83 -18.61
C LEU A 337 7.16 -4.02 -19.55
N VAL A 338 8.07 -4.24 -20.47
CA VAL A 338 8.18 -5.48 -21.25
C VAL A 338 9.16 -6.40 -20.53
N ILE A 339 8.72 -7.62 -20.24
CA ILE A 339 9.52 -8.70 -19.68
C ILE A 339 9.65 -9.77 -20.75
N ARG A 340 10.87 -10.04 -21.21
CA ARG A 340 11.14 -11.10 -22.18
C ARG A 340 11.61 -12.34 -21.45
N VAL A 341 11.07 -13.49 -21.83
CA VAL A 341 11.36 -14.78 -21.23
C VAL A 341 11.97 -15.65 -22.32
N SER A 342 13.26 -15.97 -22.18
CA SER A 342 13.97 -16.88 -23.08
C SER A 342 14.21 -18.26 -22.47
N ASP A 343 14.29 -18.34 -21.14
CA ASP A 343 14.37 -19.60 -20.41
C ASP A 343 13.60 -19.48 -19.10
N ARG A 344 14.05 -18.58 -18.22
CA ARG A 344 13.40 -18.35 -16.93
C ARG A 344 13.61 -16.95 -16.39
N VAL A 345 12.52 -16.33 -15.94
CA VAL A 345 12.54 -15.09 -15.18
C VAL A 345 11.70 -15.24 -13.92
N LEU A 346 11.99 -14.46 -12.89
CA LEU A 346 11.10 -14.34 -11.75
C LEU A 346 10.37 -13.02 -11.85
N THR A 347 9.04 -13.03 -11.79
CA THR A 347 8.24 -11.80 -11.88
C THR A 347 6.94 -11.90 -11.11
N ARG A 348 6.47 -10.76 -10.62
CA ARG A 348 5.11 -10.63 -10.11
C ARG A 348 4.15 -10.52 -11.29
N LEU A 349 2.95 -11.08 -11.14
CA LEU A 349 1.92 -11.06 -12.18
C LEU A 349 0.91 -9.91 -12.01
N ASP A 350 0.95 -9.21 -10.87
CA ASP A 350 0.02 -8.13 -10.62
C ASP A 350 0.39 -6.88 -11.43
N GLY A 351 -0.54 -6.43 -12.27
CA GLY A 351 -0.31 -5.37 -13.25
C GLY A 351 0.17 -5.88 -14.61
N VAL A 352 0.34 -7.19 -14.80
CA VAL A 352 0.55 -7.78 -16.14
C VAL A 352 -0.78 -7.79 -16.89
N HIS A 353 -0.80 -7.22 -18.09
CA HIS A 353 -2.00 -7.13 -18.94
C HIS A 353 -1.92 -7.98 -20.19
N VAL A 354 -0.71 -8.25 -20.68
CA VAL A 354 -0.49 -9.04 -21.90
C VAL A 354 0.57 -10.09 -21.63
N THR A 355 0.35 -11.29 -22.13
CA THR A 355 1.33 -12.38 -22.17
C THR A 355 1.30 -12.99 -23.57
N GLY A 356 2.46 -13.36 -24.11
CA GLY A 356 2.58 -14.06 -25.39
C GLY A 356 3.67 -15.11 -25.35
N GLY A 357 3.56 -16.13 -26.21
CA GLY A 357 4.50 -17.25 -26.27
C GLY A 357 4.04 -18.48 -25.48
N ASP A 358 4.95 -19.44 -25.33
CA ASP A 358 4.75 -20.69 -24.59
C ASP A 358 5.37 -20.56 -23.20
N LEU A 359 4.54 -20.16 -22.23
CA LEU A 359 4.98 -19.81 -20.88
C LEU A 359 4.31 -20.69 -19.82
N SER A 360 5.11 -21.09 -18.84
CA SER A 360 4.71 -21.85 -17.65
C SER A 360 4.97 -21.01 -16.40
N TYR A 361 4.13 -21.18 -15.37
CA TYR A 361 4.12 -20.33 -14.19
C TYR A 361 4.13 -21.17 -12.91
N GLU A 362 5.10 -20.93 -12.04
CA GLU A 362 5.19 -21.57 -10.73
C GLU A 362 5.39 -20.51 -9.65
N VAL A 363 4.73 -20.65 -8.49
CA VAL A 363 4.95 -19.71 -7.38
C VAL A 363 6.37 -19.88 -6.85
N ALA A 364 7.12 -18.78 -6.79
CA ALA A 364 8.48 -18.79 -6.28
C ALA A 364 8.48 -18.88 -4.74
N MET A 365 9.28 -19.80 -4.22
CA MET A 365 9.54 -19.93 -2.79
C MET A 365 10.78 -19.14 -2.41
N ARG A 366 10.81 -18.58 -1.19
CA ARG A 366 11.96 -17.89 -0.63
C ARG A 366 13.16 -18.82 -0.56
N ARG A 367 14.36 -18.24 -0.62
CA ARG A 367 15.62 -18.97 -0.55
C ARG A 367 16.38 -18.56 0.69
N SER A 368 16.99 -19.53 1.37
CA SER A 368 17.85 -19.28 2.51
C SER A 368 19.01 -20.27 2.50
N ARG A 369 20.24 -19.73 2.58
CA ARG A 369 21.48 -20.50 2.57
C ARG A 369 21.58 -21.42 1.35
N GLY A 370 21.20 -20.92 0.17
CA GLY A 370 21.27 -21.62 -1.11
C GLY A 370 20.13 -22.60 -1.39
N HIS A 371 19.19 -22.79 -0.44
CA HIS A 371 18.10 -23.76 -0.56
C HIS A 371 16.75 -23.06 -0.63
N GLN A 372 15.81 -23.64 -1.38
CA GLN A 372 14.41 -23.22 -1.31
C GLN A 372 13.82 -23.57 0.06
N THR A 373 12.99 -22.66 0.55
CA THR A 373 12.22 -22.83 1.79
C THR A 373 10.77 -23.16 1.45
N GLU A 374 9.95 -23.43 2.47
CA GLU A 374 8.49 -23.58 2.31
C GLU A 374 7.77 -22.22 2.26
N ASP A 375 8.44 -21.15 2.70
CA ASP A 375 7.89 -19.80 2.70
C ASP A 375 7.78 -19.27 1.26
N ARG A 376 6.62 -18.70 0.92
CA ARG A 376 6.41 -18.04 -0.38
C ARG A 376 7.15 -16.71 -0.45
N PHE A 377 7.63 -16.37 -1.64
CA PHE A 377 8.14 -15.03 -1.93
C PHE A 377 6.95 -14.12 -2.25
N ASP A 378 6.24 -13.68 -1.22
CA ASP A 378 4.99 -12.93 -1.36
C ASP A 378 4.86 -11.73 -0.42
N TYR A 379 5.97 -11.27 0.16
CA TYR A 379 5.94 -10.05 0.96
C TYR A 379 5.45 -8.85 0.13
N GLY A 380 4.57 -8.04 0.71
CA GLY A 380 3.82 -7.00 0.00
C GLY A 380 2.50 -7.49 -0.63
N GLY A 381 2.11 -8.75 -0.42
CA GLY A 381 0.76 -9.26 -0.68
C GLY A 381 0.55 -9.86 -2.07
N THR A 382 1.55 -9.83 -2.95
CA THR A 382 1.49 -10.55 -4.25
C THR A 382 2.62 -11.56 -4.35
N PRO A 383 2.38 -12.79 -4.82
CA PRO A 383 3.44 -13.77 -4.97
C PRO A 383 4.28 -13.49 -6.22
N LEU A 384 5.59 -13.66 -6.07
CA LEU A 384 6.52 -13.77 -7.18
C LEU A 384 6.35 -15.13 -7.86
N HIS A 385 6.42 -15.17 -9.18
CA HIS A 385 6.33 -16.40 -9.96
C HIS A 385 7.64 -16.64 -10.71
N SER A 386 8.11 -17.87 -10.71
CA SER A 386 9.07 -18.37 -11.68
C SER A 386 8.31 -18.62 -12.99
N VAL A 387 8.62 -17.84 -14.00
CA VAL A 387 8.04 -17.96 -15.35
C VAL A 387 9.09 -18.59 -16.25
N SER A 388 8.78 -19.72 -16.87
CA SER A 388 9.69 -20.44 -17.77
C SER A 388 9.10 -20.74 -19.13
N GLY A 389 9.97 -20.83 -20.15
CA GLY A 389 9.60 -21.02 -21.54
C GLY A 389 10.09 -19.88 -22.43
N GLU A 390 9.47 -19.71 -23.60
CA GLU A 390 9.81 -18.67 -24.57
C GLU A 390 8.61 -17.75 -24.81
N GLY A 391 8.76 -16.46 -24.55
CA GLY A 391 7.67 -15.50 -24.69
C GLY A 391 7.93 -14.16 -24.04
N TYR A 392 6.86 -13.43 -23.74
CA TYR A 392 6.92 -12.12 -23.11
C TYR A 392 5.72 -11.85 -22.21
N LEU A 393 5.90 -10.90 -21.28
CA LEU A 393 4.85 -10.30 -20.47
C LEU A 393 4.92 -8.77 -20.60
N VAL A 394 3.78 -8.10 -20.59
CA VAL A 394 3.70 -6.64 -20.55
C VAL A 394 2.95 -6.20 -19.30
N ALA A 395 3.65 -5.49 -18.41
CA ALA A 395 3.10 -4.93 -17.19
C ALA A 395 2.90 -3.41 -17.30
N VAL A 396 1.76 -2.92 -16.79
CA VAL A 396 1.42 -1.49 -16.82
C VAL A 396 1.58 -0.92 -15.41
N PRO A 397 2.28 0.22 -15.25
CA PRO A 397 2.72 0.72 -13.95
C PRO A 397 1.58 1.28 -13.06
N GLY A 398 0.40 1.57 -13.62
CA GLY A 398 -0.72 2.11 -12.86
C GLY A 398 -0.37 3.44 -12.18
N THR A 399 -0.45 3.48 -10.84
CA THR A 399 -0.03 4.64 -10.02
C THR A 399 1.43 4.55 -9.55
N GLN A 400 2.13 3.48 -9.91
CA GLN A 400 3.52 3.21 -9.53
C GLN A 400 4.43 3.50 -10.72
N THR A 401 5.73 3.29 -10.56
CA THR A 401 6.70 3.35 -11.66
C THR A 401 7.62 2.15 -11.60
N PHE A 402 8.02 1.66 -12.77
CA PHE A 402 9.06 0.64 -12.88
C PHE A 402 10.45 1.30 -12.98
N HIS A 403 11.45 0.66 -12.38
CA HIS A 403 12.86 0.99 -12.56
C HIS A 403 13.64 -0.29 -12.84
N ALA A 404 14.17 -0.42 -14.05
CA ALA A 404 15.11 -1.47 -14.38
C ALA A 404 16.51 -1.11 -13.84
N VAL A 405 17.17 -2.08 -13.23
CA VAL A 405 18.48 -1.97 -12.61
C VAL A 405 19.33 -3.13 -13.11
N LEU A 406 20.49 -2.80 -13.69
CA LEU A 406 21.51 -3.78 -14.07
C LEU A 406 22.48 -3.97 -12.90
N LEU A 407 22.76 -5.22 -12.55
CA LEU A 407 23.84 -5.60 -11.63
C LEU A 407 25.02 -6.13 -12.46
N ASP A 408 26.21 -5.63 -12.11
CA ASP A 408 27.50 -6.01 -12.67
C ASP A 408 28.39 -6.46 -11.50
N ASP A 409 28.22 -7.72 -11.11
CA ASP A 409 28.83 -8.38 -9.94
C ASP A 409 28.67 -7.71 -8.55
N ASP A 410 27.93 -6.61 -8.47
CA ASP A 410 27.63 -5.89 -7.24
C ASP A 410 26.70 -6.67 -6.30
N ILE A 411 26.76 -6.35 -5.00
CA ILE A 411 25.84 -6.89 -4.00
C ILE A 411 24.81 -5.82 -3.65
N LEU A 412 23.55 -6.12 -3.95
CA LEU A 412 22.42 -5.26 -3.71
C LEU A 412 21.46 -5.92 -2.71
N TYR A 413 21.07 -5.18 -1.68
CA TYR A 413 20.02 -5.58 -0.74
C TYR A 413 18.80 -4.71 -1.00
N LEU A 414 17.64 -5.34 -1.18
CA LEU A 414 16.38 -4.65 -1.49
C LEU A 414 15.28 -5.15 -0.58
N ARG A 415 14.33 -4.27 -0.25
CA ARG A 415 13.09 -4.68 0.39
C ARG A 415 12.26 -5.54 -0.57
N GLU A 416 11.75 -6.67 -0.09
CA GLU A 416 11.15 -7.72 -0.95
C GLU A 416 9.90 -7.25 -1.73
N ASP A 417 9.12 -6.34 -1.14
CA ASP A 417 7.91 -5.75 -1.73
C ASP A 417 8.19 -4.86 -2.96
N LEU A 418 9.41 -4.31 -3.04
CA LEU A 418 9.82 -3.45 -4.16
C LEU A 418 10.28 -4.26 -5.37
N VAL A 419 10.65 -5.53 -5.19
CA VAL A 419 11.13 -6.39 -6.28
C VAL A 419 9.95 -6.83 -7.13
N PHE A 420 9.92 -6.40 -8.39
CA PHE A 420 8.87 -6.76 -9.34
C PHE A 420 9.28 -7.93 -10.23
N ALA A 421 10.46 -7.85 -10.86
CA ALA A 421 10.99 -8.89 -11.73
C ALA A 421 12.50 -8.99 -11.62
N PHE A 422 13.10 -10.14 -11.93
CA PHE A 422 14.55 -10.31 -12.07
C PHE A 422 14.90 -11.57 -12.86
N GLU A 423 16.10 -11.56 -13.45
CA GLU A 423 16.60 -12.71 -14.21
C GLU A 423 16.97 -13.88 -13.29
N ALA A 424 16.71 -15.11 -13.73
CA ALA A 424 17.07 -16.30 -12.98
C ALA A 424 18.60 -16.53 -12.86
N SER A 425 19.40 -15.83 -13.65
CA SER A 425 20.87 -15.82 -13.59
C SER A 425 21.40 -15.20 -12.29
N LEU A 426 20.65 -14.27 -11.70
CA LEU A 426 21.03 -13.61 -10.45
C LEU A 426 20.97 -14.59 -9.27
N ARG A 427 22.03 -14.61 -8.48
CA ARG A 427 22.02 -15.33 -7.20
C ARG A 427 21.30 -14.48 -6.17
N TRP A 428 20.36 -15.09 -5.45
CA TRP A 428 19.58 -14.38 -4.46
C TRP A 428 19.28 -15.19 -3.20
N GLU A 429 19.15 -14.46 -2.10
CA GLU A 429 18.88 -14.99 -0.76
C GLU A 429 17.87 -14.08 -0.04
N SER A 430 16.84 -14.68 0.54
CA SER A 430 15.87 -13.99 1.39
C SER A 430 16.43 -13.86 2.80
N GLY A 431 16.23 -12.68 3.40
CA GLY A 431 16.64 -12.35 4.75
C GLY A 431 15.65 -11.40 5.43
N ASN A 432 15.97 -11.01 6.66
CA ASN A 432 15.21 -10.03 7.40
C ASN A 432 16.18 -9.06 8.09
N VAL A 433 15.78 -7.79 8.22
CA VAL A 433 16.53 -6.84 9.05
C VAL A 433 16.40 -7.21 10.54
N PRO A 434 17.51 -7.39 11.28
CA PRO A 434 17.47 -7.76 12.70
C PRO A 434 16.87 -6.67 13.61
N GLY A 435 16.09 -7.11 14.60
CA GLY A 435 15.65 -6.28 15.74
C GLY A 435 14.34 -5.51 15.56
N LEU A 436 13.73 -5.52 14.37
CA LEU A 436 12.48 -4.81 14.13
C LEU A 436 11.29 -5.65 14.64
N ARG A 437 10.28 -5.02 15.29
CA ARG A 437 9.11 -5.71 15.88
C ARG A 437 8.19 -6.37 14.83
N GLY A 438 8.42 -6.08 13.54
CA GLY A 438 7.98 -6.88 12.39
C GLY A 438 9.20 -7.35 11.60
N LYS A 439 9.11 -8.50 10.92
CA LYS A 439 10.14 -8.87 9.95
C LYS A 439 10.09 -7.81 8.84
N LEU A 440 11.22 -7.17 8.52
CA LEU A 440 11.39 -6.43 7.26
C LEU A 440 12.12 -7.35 6.27
N PRO A 441 11.39 -8.14 5.46
CA PRO A 441 11.92 -8.89 4.34
C PRO A 441 12.82 -8.08 3.45
N VAL A 442 14.06 -8.55 3.35
CA VAL A 442 15.04 -8.06 2.40
C VAL A 442 15.52 -9.23 1.56
N VAL A 443 15.88 -8.94 0.32
CA VAL A 443 16.43 -9.89 -0.63
C VAL A 443 17.79 -9.38 -1.03
N GLN A 444 18.78 -10.24 -0.87
CA GLN A 444 20.13 -10.00 -1.38
C GLN A 444 20.20 -10.52 -2.81
N PHE A 445 20.69 -9.70 -3.72
CA PHE A 445 21.04 -10.07 -5.10
C PHE A 445 22.56 -9.95 -5.31
N ARG A 446 23.10 -10.85 -6.14
CA ARG A 446 24.50 -10.86 -6.55
C ARG A 446 24.68 -11.53 -7.92
N GLY A 447 25.65 -11.03 -8.67
CA GLY A 447 26.07 -11.55 -9.98
C GLY A 447 25.60 -10.63 -11.09
N ASP A 448 25.75 -11.11 -12.33
CA ASP A 448 25.44 -10.33 -13.52
C ASP A 448 24.01 -10.61 -13.99
N GLY A 449 23.25 -9.54 -14.16
CA GLY A 449 21.86 -9.62 -14.63
C GLY A 449 21.04 -8.42 -14.19
N ALA A 450 19.82 -8.35 -14.69
CA ALA A 450 18.90 -7.26 -14.45
C ALA A 450 17.79 -7.63 -13.47
N LEU A 451 17.24 -6.60 -12.85
CA LEU A 451 16.02 -6.67 -12.05
C LEU A 451 15.21 -5.40 -12.19
N VAL A 452 13.93 -5.50 -11.90
CA VAL A 452 12.97 -4.41 -11.97
C VAL A 452 12.39 -4.16 -10.60
N LEU A 453 12.47 -2.90 -10.19
CA LEU A 453 11.79 -2.39 -9.01
C LEU A 453 10.45 -1.78 -9.41
N ARG A 454 9.45 -1.93 -8.55
CA ARG A 454 8.19 -1.20 -8.64
C ARG A 454 8.01 -0.32 -7.42
N VAL A 455 7.96 0.99 -7.64
CA VAL A 455 7.95 1.98 -6.56
C VAL A 455 6.76 2.92 -6.70
N SER A 456 6.17 3.31 -5.57
CA SER A 456 5.09 4.31 -5.53
C SER A 456 5.60 5.73 -5.27
N ARG A 457 6.90 5.86 -4.97
CA ARG A 457 7.57 7.12 -4.64
C ARG A 457 8.93 7.17 -5.35
N PRO A 458 9.41 8.35 -5.76
CA PRO A 458 10.73 8.49 -6.34
C PRO A 458 11.82 7.96 -5.40
N LEU A 459 12.76 7.19 -5.94
CA LEU A 459 13.91 6.71 -5.19
C LEU A 459 14.93 7.83 -4.99
N VAL A 460 15.38 8.00 -3.74
CA VAL A 460 16.47 8.93 -3.39
C VAL A 460 17.70 8.12 -3.02
N ARG A 461 18.83 8.43 -3.66
CA ARG A 461 20.12 7.79 -3.40
C ARG A 461 20.92 8.65 -2.43
N VAL A 462 21.32 8.06 -1.30
CA VAL A 462 22.10 8.74 -0.27
C VAL A 462 23.45 8.05 -0.14
N LYS A 463 24.53 8.79 -0.39
CA LYS A 463 25.89 8.29 -0.14
C LYS A 463 26.17 8.34 1.36
N LEU A 464 26.46 7.19 1.93
CA LEU A 464 26.78 7.08 3.35
C LEU A 464 28.25 7.46 3.61
N PRO A 465 28.56 8.16 4.71
CA PRO A 465 29.94 8.44 5.08
C PRO A 465 30.69 7.16 5.44
N ALA A 466 32.03 7.18 5.32
CA ALA A 466 32.87 6.00 5.60
C ALA A 466 32.80 5.55 7.07
N GLN A 467 32.47 6.48 7.97
CA GLN A 467 32.23 6.28 9.39
C GLN A 467 31.01 7.12 9.78
N GLY A 468 30.10 6.55 10.56
CA GLY A 468 28.90 7.24 11.02
C GLY A 468 27.67 6.34 11.01
N VAL A 469 26.78 6.58 11.97
CA VAL A 469 25.47 5.95 12.05
C VAL A 469 24.48 6.79 11.26
N VAL A 470 23.69 6.14 10.42
CA VAL A 470 22.55 6.77 9.74
C VAL A 470 21.29 6.08 10.20
N TYR A 471 20.31 6.89 10.58
CA TYR A 471 18.97 6.47 10.97
C TYR A 471 18.05 6.62 9.77
N VAL A 472 17.35 5.54 9.43
CA VAL A 472 16.37 5.51 8.34
C VAL A 472 15.08 4.92 8.87
N ASP A 473 13.97 5.59 8.58
CA ASP A 473 12.62 5.06 8.78
C ASP A 473 12.47 3.76 7.97
N ALA A 474 12.15 2.66 8.65
CA ALA A 474 12.07 1.32 8.05
C ALA A 474 11.11 1.27 6.84
N ASP A 475 10.01 2.01 6.91
CA ASP A 475 9.00 2.06 5.85
C ASP A 475 9.48 2.86 4.63
N ARG A 476 10.53 3.68 4.80
CA ARG A 476 11.16 4.46 3.73
C ARG A 476 12.42 3.82 3.19
N LEU A 477 12.94 2.77 3.82
CA LEU A 477 14.12 2.06 3.35
C LEU A 477 13.77 1.20 2.13
N ALA A 478 14.34 1.53 0.97
CA ALA A 478 14.23 0.72 -0.23
C ALA A 478 15.29 -0.40 -0.29
N GLY A 479 16.51 -0.12 0.16
CA GLY A 479 17.64 -1.01 0.04
C GLY A 479 18.98 -0.32 0.21
N TRP A 480 20.07 -1.06 0.03
CA TRP A 480 21.44 -0.54 0.07
C TRP A 480 22.38 -1.39 -0.78
N ILE A 481 23.48 -0.78 -1.21
CA ILE A 481 24.56 -1.45 -1.94
C ILE A 481 25.78 -1.55 -1.03
N GLY A 482 26.46 -2.70 -1.07
CA GLY A 482 27.69 -2.94 -0.34
C GLY A 482 27.51 -3.43 1.09
N ARG A 483 28.58 -3.34 1.89
CA ARG A 483 28.65 -3.93 3.24
C ARG A 483 28.10 -2.97 4.30
N VAL A 484 26.83 -3.16 4.61
CA VAL A 484 26.10 -2.45 5.65
C VAL A 484 25.47 -3.47 6.60
N ILE A 485 25.53 -3.20 7.90
CA ILE A 485 24.83 -3.92 8.96
C ILE A 485 23.62 -3.06 9.33
N PRO A 486 22.41 -3.46 8.94
CA PRO A 486 21.21 -2.86 9.46
C PRO A 486 20.92 -3.39 10.88
N ARG A 487 20.52 -2.51 11.80
CA ARG A 487 20.06 -2.82 13.16
C ARG A 487 18.82 -2.00 13.46
N ALA A 488 17.80 -2.57 14.07
CA ALA A 488 16.72 -1.77 14.61
C ALA A 488 17.14 -1.10 15.94
N VAL A 489 16.71 0.14 16.12
CA VAL A 489 16.80 0.89 17.37
C VAL A 489 15.37 1.14 17.86
N VAL A 490 15.16 0.90 19.15
CA VAL A 490 13.86 1.01 19.84
C VAL A 490 13.72 2.41 20.41
#